data_AF-A0A967DB96-F1
#
_entry.id   AF-A0A967DB96-F1
#
_cell.length_a   1.000
_cell.length_b   1.000
_cell.length_c   1.000
_cell.angle_alpha   90.00
_cell.angle_beta   90.00
_cell.angle_gamma   90.00
#
_symmetry.space_group_name_H-M   'P 1'
#
loop_
_entity.id
_entity.type
_entity.pdbx_description
1 polymer ?
#
loop_
_entity_poly.entity_id
_entity_poly.type
_entity_poly.pdbx_seq_one_letter_code
_entity_poly.pdbx_strand_id
1 'polypeptide(L)'
;MAYFQLHDHPAWADFQVPVEQSTTELTPSSAPTYSKTKPIVNPPTLQGLTEWLPDTTRPSVHAASVIPLKDGNWRAFWFAGSREGAADVVILSATWDSVIKQWGPASVVLDREGAQAGLGRYIAKLGNPVPMRNINGQLQLYVVAVSIGGWAGSS
;
A
#
# COMPACT_ATOMS: atom_id res chain seq x y z
N MET A 1 12.83 9.17 -6.18
CA MET A 1 11.51 8.61 -5.83
C MET A 1 11.19 8.99 -4.41
N ALA A 2 9.94 9.36 -4.16
CA ALA A 2 9.41 9.60 -2.82
C ALA A 2 8.67 8.36 -2.32
N TYR A 3 8.69 8.10 -1.02
CA TYR A 3 7.79 7.12 -0.42
C TYR A 3 7.01 7.73 0.75
N PHE A 4 5.79 7.28 0.90
CA PHE A 4 4.90 7.64 1.99
C PHE A 4 4.58 6.38 2.79
N GLN A 5 4.77 6.45 4.10
CA GLN A 5 4.33 5.42 5.01
C GLN A 5 2.84 5.65 5.27
N LEU A 6 2.01 4.64 4.98
CA LEU A 6 0.56 4.72 5.12
C LEU A 6 0.19 4.37 6.56
N HIS A 7 -0.04 5.39 7.41
CA HIS A 7 -0.30 5.20 8.84
C HIS A 7 -1.79 5.14 9.21
N ASP A 8 -2.68 5.82 8.46
CA ASP A 8 -4.06 6.10 8.95
C ASP A 8 -5.20 5.58 8.04
N HIS A 9 -4.95 4.60 7.17
CA HIS A 9 -6.03 3.96 6.39
C HIS A 9 -6.36 2.58 6.98
N PRO A 10 -7.46 2.44 7.75
CA PRO A 10 -7.78 1.24 8.51
C PRO A 10 -8.23 0.10 7.60
N ALA A 11 -7.25 -0.65 7.08
CA ALA A 11 -7.27 -2.12 7.03
C ALA A 11 -5.84 -2.68 7.20
N TRP A 12 -5.13 -2.02 8.14
CA TRP A 12 -3.92 -2.30 8.92
C TRP A 12 -2.56 -2.62 8.26
N ALA A 13 -1.55 -1.85 8.68
CA ALA A 13 -0.15 -1.85 8.25
C ALA A 13 0.84 -2.34 9.32
N ASP A 14 0.39 -2.76 10.51
CA ASP A 14 1.32 -3.16 11.57
C ASP A 14 1.56 -4.67 11.62
N PHE A 15 2.83 -5.01 11.78
CA PHE A 15 3.32 -6.35 12.07
C PHE A 15 3.88 -6.36 13.49
N GLN A 16 3.64 -7.43 14.25
CA GLN A 16 4.41 -7.67 15.47
C GLN A 16 5.86 -8.00 15.09
N VAL A 17 6.77 -7.09 15.43
CA VAL A 17 8.21 -7.35 15.42
C VAL A 17 8.50 -8.43 16.47
N PRO A 18 9.31 -9.47 16.19
CA PRO A 18 9.87 -10.30 17.25
C PRO A 18 10.76 -9.41 18.12
N VAL A 19 10.35 -9.17 19.36
CA VAL A 19 11.23 -8.59 20.38
C VAL A 19 12.28 -9.65 20.69
N GLU A 20 13.49 -9.50 20.16
CA GLU A 20 14.66 -10.20 20.70
C GLU A 20 15.02 -9.53 22.03
N GLN A 21 14.41 -10.03 23.11
CA GLN A 21 14.89 -9.80 24.47
C GLN A 21 16.10 -10.70 24.69
N SER A 22 17.29 -10.11 24.59
CA SER A 22 18.50 -10.71 25.16
C SER A 22 18.44 -10.59 26.68
N THR A 23 18.06 -11.65 27.38
CA THR A 23 18.42 -11.83 28.79
C THR A 23 18.74 -13.29 29.04
N THR A 24 19.93 -13.48 29.59
CA THR A 24 20.67 -14.72 29.81
C THR A 24 19.92 -15.73 30.70
N GLU A 25 20.17 -16.99 30.37
CA GLU A 25 19.66 -18.28 30.85
C GLU A 25 19.77 -18.57 32.37
N LEU A 26 18.95 -19.52 32.89
CA LEU A 26 19.37 -20.73 33.66
C LEU A 26 18.15 -21.62 34.11
N THR A 27 17.94 -22.75 33.39
CA THR A 27 17.58 -24.16 33.80
C THR A 27 16.34 -24.52 34.70
N PRO A 28 15.86 -25.80 34.75
CA PRO A 28 14.83 -26.39 33.88
C PRO A 28 13.55 -26.87 34.63
N SER A 29 12.37 -26.91 33.97
CA SER A 29 11.31 -27.88 34.31
C SER A 29 10.19 -27.94 33.26
N SER A 30 9.84 -29.17 32.88
CA SER A 30 8.59 -29.65 32.24
C SER A 30 8.08 -28.99 30.95
N ALA A 31 8.02 -29.77 29.87
CA ALA A 31 7.32 -29.47 28.62
C ALA A 31 5.82 -29.18 28.84
N PRO A 32 5.20 -28.42 27.91
CA PRO A 32 4.42 -29.12 26.91
C PRO A 32 4.78 -28.69 25.49
N THR A 33 4.76 -29.66 24.58
CA THR A 33 4.94 -29.52 23.14
C THR A 33 3.84 -28.62 22.57
N TYR A 34 4.15 -27.35 22.29
CA TYR A 34 3.34 -26.51 21.42
C TYR A 34 3.94 -26.51 20.01
N SER A 35 3.48 -27.44 19.17
CA SER A 35 3.63 -27.33 17.73
C SER A 35 2.77 -26.16 17.23
N LYS A 36 3.31 -24.94 17.25
CA LYS A 36 2.72 -23.81 16.52
C LYS A 36 3.29 -23.78 15.11
N THR A 37 2.78 -24.66 14.25
CA THR A 37 2.90 -24.46 12.80
C THR A 37 2.05 -23.24 12.45
N LYS A 38 2.68 -22.08 12.24
CA LYS A 38 1.99 -20.91 11.68
C LYS A 38 1.39 -21.31 10.33
N PRO A 39 0.10 -21.06 10.05
CA PRO A 39 -0.41 -21.25 8.71
C PRO A 39 0.31 -20.27 7.78
N ILE A 40 1.04 -20.82 6.82
CA ILE A 40 1.54 -20.04 5.68
C ILE A 40 0.31 -19.76 4.83
N VAL A 41 -0.29 -18.58 5.00
CA VAL A 41 -1.34 -18.11 4.09
C VAL A 41 -0.65 -17.65 2.82
N ASN A 42 -0.60 -18.54 1.83
CA ASN A 42 -0.24 -18.13 0.48
C ASN A 42 -1.27 -17.09 0.03
N PRO A 43 -0.86 -15.95 -0.55
CA PRO A 43 -1.81 -14.99 -1.08
C PRO A 43 -2.72 -15.70 -2.09
N PRO A 44 -4.05 -15.58 -1.98
CA PRO A 44 -4.96 -16.29 -2.87
C PRO A 44 -4.69 -15.85 -4.29
N THR A 45 -4.55 -16.83 -5.18
CA THR A 45 -4.20 -16.56 -6.57
C THR A 45 -5.32 -15.78 -7.25
N LEU A 46 -5.04 -14.58 -7.77
CA LEU A 46 -5.96 -13.81 -8.60
C LEU A 46 -6.11 -14.39 -10.02
N GLN A 47 -5.91 -15.69 -10.21
CA GLN A 47 -5.95 -16.32 -11.53
C GLN A 47 -7.39 -16.40 -12.04
N GLY A 48 -7.62 -15.85 -13.23
CA GLY A 48 -8.91 -15.91 -13.92
C GLY A 48 -9.98 -14.95 -13.39
N LEU A 49 -9.63 -14.03 -12.48
CA LEU A 49 -10.53 -12.97 -12.03
C LEU A 49 -10.35 -11.72 -12.91
N THR A 50 -11.43 -11.32 -13.58
CA THR A 50 -11.50 -10.08 -14.36
C THR A 50 -12.52 -9.16 -13.68
N GLU A 51 -12.02 -8.25 -12.85
CA GLU A 51 -12.84 -7.33 -12.07
C GLU A 51 -12.37 -5.90 -12.27
N TRP A 52 -13.32 -4.96 -12.34
CA TRP A 52 -13.01 -3.54 -12.45
C TRP A 52 -12.72 -2.95 -11.08
N LEU A 53 -11.75 -2.03 -11.02
CA LEU A 53 -11.54 -1.20 -9.84
C LEU A 53 -12.78 -0.33 -9.58
N PRO A 54 -13.03 0.09 -8.33
CA PRO A 54 -14.15 0.97 -8.02
C PRO A 54 -14.12 2.25 -8.84
N ASP A 55 -15.31 2.76 -9.19
CA ASP A 55 -15.43 4.05 -9.84
C ASP A 55 -14.78 5.15 -8.98
N THR A 56 -14.05 6.03 -9.67
CA THR A 56 -13.27 7.12 -9.07
C THR A 56 -13.96 8.48 -9.21
N THR A 57 -15.08 8.51 -9.95
CA THR A 57 -15.82 9.71 -10.39
C THR A 57 -14.96 10.74 -11.11
N ARG A 58 -13.81 10.31 -11.66
CA ARG A 58 -12.84 11.14 -12.36
C ARG A 58 -12.67 10.65 -13.80
N PRO A 59 -12.47 11.56 -14.77
CA PRO A 59 -12.45 11.21 -16.19
C PRO A 59 -11.19 10.46 -16.63
N SER A 60 -10.11 10.48 -15.84
CA SER A 60 -8.86 9.81 -16.18
C SER A 60 -8.33 9.02 -14.99
N VAL A 61 -8.01 7.75 -15.25
CA VAL A 61 -7.39 6.80 -14.30
C VAL A 61 -6.27 6.05 -15.02
N HIS A 62 -5.13 5.85 -14.35
CA HIS A 62 -3.98 5.16 -14.95
C HIS A 62 -3.00 4.65 -13.88
N ALA A 63 -2.02 3.86 -14.31
CA ALA A 63 -0.95 3.28 -13.49
C ALA A 63 -1.43 2.49 -12.26
N ALA A 64 -2.39 1.58 -12.46
CA ALA A 64 -2.83 0.68 -11.41
C ALA A 64 -1.71 -0.27 -10.98
N SER A 65 -1.57 -0.47 -9.67
CA SER A 65 -0.66 -1.42 -9.04
C SER A 65 -1.38 -2.13 -7.91
N VAL A 66 -0.96 -3.36 -7.60
CA VAL A 66 -1.61 -4.18 -6.57
C VAL A 66 -0.56 -4.90 -5.73
N ILE A 67 -0.86 -5.07 -4.45
CA ILE A 67 -0.04 -5.85 -3.53
C ILE A 67 -0.94 -6.78 -2.72
N PRO A 68 -0.56 -8.05 -2.52
CA PRO A 68 -1.29 -8.90 -1.59
C PRO A 68 -1.21 -8.31 -0.17
N LEU A 69 -2.11 -8.73 0.71
CA LEU A 69 -2.09 -8.46 2.15
C LEU A 69 -1.86 -9.79 2.91
N LYS A 70 -1.66 -9.72 4.24
CA LYS A 70 -1.33 -10.90 5.06
C LYS A 70 -2.54 -11.76 5.41
N ASP A 71 -3.72 -11.15 5.38
CA ASP A 71 -5.03 -11.75 5.63
C ASP A 71 -5.61 -12.47 4.40
N GLY A 72 -4.84 -12.54 3.30
CA GLY A 72 -5.30 -13.08 2.02
C GLY A 72 -6.04 -12.07 1.15
N ASN A 73 -6.29 -10.84 1.63
CA ASN A 73 -6.87 -9.80 0.80
C ASN A 73 -5.83 -9.19 -0.14
N TRP A 74 -6.26 -8.32 -1.04
CA TRP A 74 -5.39 -7.57 -1.94
C TRP A 74 -5.67 -6.08 -1.82
N ARG A 75 -4.64 -5.23 -1.93
CA ARG A 75 -4.81 -3.79 -1.99
C ARG A 75 -4.32 -3.25 -3.31
N ALA A 76 -5.15 -2.49 -3.99
CA ALA A 76 -4.80 -1.78 -5.21
C ALA A 76 -4.54 -0.30 -4.93
N PHE A 77 -3.73 0.30 -5.80
CA PHE A 77 -3.44 1.71 -5.86
C PHE A 77 -3.46 2.16 -7.33
N TRP A 78 -3.93 3.36 -7.58
CA TRP A 78 -3.93 3.97 -8.90
C TRP A 78 -4.05 5.48 -8.75
N PHE A 79 -3.65 6.25 -9.77
CA PHE A 79 -3.94 7.67 -9.76
C PHE A 79 -5.20 7.98 -10.55
N ALA A 80 -5.89 9.06 -10.17
CA ALA A 80 -7.08 9.54 -10.85
C ALA A 80 -7.14 11.07 -10.83
N GLY A 81 -7.61 11.70 -11.91
CA GLY A 81 -7.73 13.15 -12.04
C GLY A 81 -8.50 13.57 -13.29
N SER A 82 -8.58 14.89 -13.53
CA SER A 82 -9.14 15.47 -14.75
C SER A 82 -8.39 15.03 -16.02
N ARG A 83 -7.07 14.88 -15.93
CA ARG A 83 -6.18 14.27 -16.91
C ARG A 83 -4.87 13.87 -16.24
N GLU A 84 -4.07 13.07 -16.94
CA GLU A 84 -2.73 12.73 -16.47
C GLU A 84 -1.88 14.00 -16.19
N GLY A 85 -1.27 14.03 -15.00
CA GLY A 85 -0.42 15.13 -14.53
C GLY A 85 -1.15 16.46 -14.30
N ALA A 86 -2.48 16.45 -14.13
CA ALA A 86 -3.21 17.61 -13.64
C ALA A 86 -3.01 17.84 -12.13
N ALA A 87 -3.32 19.04 -11.66
CA ALA A 87 -3.14 19.42 -10.25
C ALA A 87 -4.14 18.73 -9.30
N ASP A 88 -5.26 18.23 -9.83
CA ASP A 88 -6.30 17.50 -9.10
C ASP A 88 -6.06 15.98 -9.08
N VAL A 89 -4.90 15.53 -9.56
CA VAL A 89 -4.52 14.11 -9.50
C VAL A 89 -4.32 13.69 -8.05
N VAL A 90 -5.00 12.62 -7.67
CA VAL A 90 -4.87 11.95 -6.37
C VAL A 90 -4.49 10.48 -6.57
N ILE A 91 -3.83 9.88 -5.59
CA ILE A 91 -3.67 8.44 -5.47
C ILE A 91 -4.84 7.88 -4.68
N LEU A 92 -5.57 6.97 -5.30
CA LEU A 92 -6.65 6.22 -4.70
C LEU A 92 -6.17 4.83 -4.29
N SER A 93 -6.86 4.24 -3.33
CA SER A 93 -6.70 2.86 -2.93
C SER A 93 -8.03 2.20 -2.60
N ALA A 94 -8.15 0.93 -2.92
CA ALA A 94 -9.22 0.05 -2.46
C ALA A 94 -8.65 -1.31 -2.05
N THR A 95 -9.38 -2.02 -1.20
CA THR A 95 -9.03 -3.37 -0.76
C THR A 95 -10.03 -4.36 -1.34
N TRP A 96 -9.53 -5.42 -1.95
CA TRP A 96 -10.28 -6.56 -2.43
C TRP A 96 -10.45 -7.55 -1.28
N ASP A 97 -11.70 -7.83 -0.95
CA ASP A 97 -12.05 -8.87 0.00
C ASP A 97 -12.08 -10.23 -0.72
N SER A 98 -11.20 -11.12 -0.30
CA SER A 98 -11.04 -12.46 -0.89
C SER A 98 -12.17 -13.43 -0.53
N VAL A 99 -12.94 -13.16 0.52
CA VAL A 99 -14.06 -13.98 0.97
C VAL A 99 -15.30 -13.68 0.14
N ILE A 100 -15.68 -12.40 0.05
CA ILE A 100 -16.85 -11.98 -0.74
C ILE A 100 -16.52 -11.70 -2.20
N LYS A 101 -15.24 -11.70 -2.57
CA LYS A 101 -14.73 -11.47 -3.93
C LYS A 101 -15.21 -10.15 -4.52
N GLN A 102 -15.00 -9.05 -3.79
CA GLN A 102 -15.38 -7.70 -4.22
C GLN A 102 -14.39 -6.65 -3.76
N TRP A 103 -14.26 -5.57 -4.51
CA TRP A 103 -13.56 -4.37 -4.06
C TRP A 103 -14.42 -3.58 -3.07
N GLY A 104 -13.82 -3.17 -1.96
CA GLY A 104 -14.38 -2.13 -1.10
C GLY A 104 -14.34 -0.75 -1.77
N PRO A 105 -14.91 0.27 -1.11
CA PRO A 105 -14.89 1.63 -1.64
C PRO A 105 -13.47 2.17 -1.81
N ALA A 106 -13.25 2.95 -2.87
CA ALA A 106 -12.00 3.66 -3.06
C ALA A 106 -11.87 4.83 -2.08
N SER A 107 -10.66 5.08 -1.61
CA SER A 107 -10.30 6.21 -0.74
C SER A 107 -9.04 6.90 -1.23
N VAL A 108 -8.94 8.21 -1.02
CA VAL A 108 -7.72 8.97 -1.32
C VAL A 108 -6.68 8.67 -0.25
N VAL A 109 -5.50 8.21 -0.67
CA VAL A 109 -4.37 7.94 0.22
C VAL A 109 -3.24 8.97 0.11
N LEU A 110 -3.21 9.71 -1.00
CA LEU A 110 -2.27 10.80 -1.20
C LEU A 110 -2.83 11.76 -2.25
N ASP A 111 -2.86 13.05 -1.95
CA ASP A 111 -3.08 14.10 -2.92
C ASP A 111 -1.78 14.92 -3.12
N ARG A 112 -1.85 15.92 -4.00
CA ARG A 112 -0.70 16.76 -4.31
C ARG A 112 -0.25 17.57 -3.10
N GLU A 113 -1.18 18.12 -2.35
CA GLU A 113 -0.94 18.93 -1.14
C GLU A 113 -0.27 18.10 -0.05
N GLY A 114 -0.76 16.90 0.21
CA GLY A 114 -0.17 15.93 1.13
C GLY A 114 1.23 15.49 0.67
N ALA A 115 1.42 15.30 -0.63
CA ALA A 115 2.75 15.01 -1.17
C ALA A 115 3.73 16.18 -0.97
N GLN A 116 3.29 17.43 -1.15
CA GLN A 116 4.12 18.61 -0.88
C GLN A 116 4.49 18.71 0.60
N ALA A 117 3.51 18.53 1.49
CA ALA A 117 3.72 18.58 2.93
C ALA A 117 4.70 17.50 3.39
N GLY A 118 4.51 16.26 2.96
CA GLY A 118 5.39 15.15 3.33
C GLY A 118 6.80 15.25 2.74
N LEU A 119 6.98 15.93 1.61
CA LEU A 119 8.27 16.04 0.93
C LEU A 119 8.99 17.38 1.14
N GLY A 120 8.35 18.35 1.78
CA GLY A 120 8.93 19.67 2.03
C GLY A 120 9.28 20.45 0.76
N ARG A 121 8.63 20.15 -0.38
CA ARG A 121 8.86 20.84 -1.65
C ARG A 121 7.59 20.96 -2.49
N TYR A 122 7.58 21.92 -3.41
CA TYR A 122 6.50 22.08 -4.37
C TYR A 122 6.34 20.86 -5.28
N ILE A 123 5.11 20.42 -5.53
CA ILE A 123 4.77 19.32 -6.43
C ILE A 123 3.75 19.84 -7.45
N ALA A 124 4.16 19.83 -8.73
CA ALA A 124 3.31 20.15 -9.87
C ALA A 124 2.49 18.95 -10.34
N LYS A 125 3.06 17.74 -10.28
CA LYS A 125 2.41 16.51 -10.76
C LYS A 125 2.65 15.35 -9.82
N LEU A 126 1.60 14.58 -9.60
CA LEU A 126 1.63 13.29 -8.92
C LEU A 126 1.31 12.19 -9.94
N GLY A 127 1.88 11.01 -9.76
CA GLY A 127 1.74 9.92 -10.72
C GLY A 127 1.96 8.55 -10.09
N ASN A 128 2.48 7.64 -10.91
CA ASN A 128 2.47 6.19 -10.71
C ASN A 128 2.73 5.75 -9.26
N PRO A 129 1.72 5.15 -8.60
CA PRO A 129 1.89 4.54 -7.30
C PRO A 129 2.49 3.13 -7.41
N VAL A 130 3.50 2.86 -6.59
CA VAL A 130 4.17 1.56 -6.49
C VAL A 130 4.19 1.13 -5.02
N PRO A 131 3.29 0.24 -4.58
CA PRO A 131 3.30 -0.29 -3.23
C PRO A 131 4.47 -1.26 -3.03
N MET A 132 5.12 -1.17 -1.88
CA MET A 132 6.19 -2.08 -1.45
C MET A 132 6.02 -2.40 0.03
N ARG A 133 6.52 -3.56 0.45
CA ARG A 133 6.63 -3.89 1.87
C ARG A 133 8.05 -3.64 2.34
N ASN A 134 8.20 -2.93 3.44
CA ASN A 134 9.51 -2.76 4.08
C ASN A 134 9.92 -4.04 4.85
N ILE A 135 11.13 -4.05 5.40
CA ILE A 135 11.69 -5.19 6.15
C ILE A 135 10.88 -5.54 7.41
N ASN A 136 10.19 -4.54 7.99
CA ASN A 136 9.29 -4.72 9.13
C ASN A 136 7.91 -5.24 8.70
N GLY A 137 7.69 -5.44 7.40
CA GLY A 137 6.44 -5.92 6.83
C GLY A 137 5.32 -4.86 6.81
N GLN A 138 5.67 -3.58 6.95
CA GLN A 138 4.74 -2.45 6.82
C GLN A 138 4.64 -2.00 5.36
N LEU A 139 3.48 -1.46 4.99
CA LEU A 139 3.23 -1.00 3.63
C LEU A 139 3.82 0.41 3.40
N GLN A 140 4.63 0.54 2.37
CA GLN A 140 5.16 1.79 1.85
C GLN A 140 4.61 2.03 0.45
N LEU A 141 4.32 3.27 0.14
CA LEU A 141 3.84 3.67 -1.18
C LEU A 141 4.85 4.61 -1.81
N TYR A 142 5.52 4.13 -2.84
CA TYR A 142 6.38 4.96 -3.68
C TYR A 142 5.53 5.63 -4.75
N VAL A 143 5.79 6.90 -5.03
CA VAL A 143 5.05 7.64 -6.04
C VAL A 143 5.99 8.46 -6.91
N VAL A 144 5.62 8.62 -8.18
CA VAL A 144 6.24 9.62 -9.05
C VAL A 144 5.74 10.99 -8.64
N ALA A 145 6.68 11.89 -8.36
CA ALA A 145 6.37 13.29 -8.08
C ALA A 145 7.26 14.22 -8.93
N VAL A 146 6.68 15.28 -9.49
CA VAL A 146 7.38 16.27 -10.33
C VAL A 146 7.20 17.66 -9.74
N SER A 147 8.28 18.43 -9.62
CA SER A 147 8.23 19.84 -9.25
C SER A 147 8.29 20.77 -10.47
N ILE A 148 9.26 20.57 -11.35
CA ILE A 148 9.51 21.39 -12.56
C ILE A 148 10.03 20.50 -13.69
N GLY A 149 9.92 20.93 -14.96
CA GLY A 149 10.51 20.23 -16.10
C GLY A 149 9.69 19.07 -16.66
N GLY A 150 8.44 18.89 -16.21
CA GLY A 150 7.59 17.79 -16.65
C GLY A 150 8.12 16.43 -16.19
N TRP A 151 7.78 15.36 -16.90
CA TRP A 151 8.14 14.00 -16.46
C TRP A 151 9.66 13.76 -16.41
N ALA A 152 10.45 14.51 -17.17
CA ALA A 152 11.92 14.45 -17.12
C ALA A 152 12.49 14.94 -15.78
N GLY A 153 11.76 15.81 -15.07
CA GLY A 153 12.10 16.27 -13.72
C GLY A 153 11.42 15.47 -12.62
N SER A 154 10.93 14.26 -12.93
CA SER A 154 10.35 13.38 -11.92
C SER A 154 11.43 12.86 -10.98
N SER A 155 11.05 12.74 -9.71
CA SER A 155 11.82 12.04 -8.70
C SER A 155 11.03 10.85 -8.22
#